data_AF-A0AAD5BUA5-F1
#
_entry.id   AF-A0AAD5BUA5-F1
#
_cell.length_a   1.000
_cell.length_b   1.000
_cell.length_c   1.000
_cell.angle_alpha   90.00
_cell.angle_beta   90.00
_cell.angle_gamma   90.00
#
_symmetry.space_group_name_H-M   'P 1'
#
loop_
_entity.id
_entity.type
_entity.pdbx_description
1 polymer ?
#
loop_
_entity_poly.entity_id
_entity_poly.type
_entity_poly.pdbx_seq_one_letter_code
_entity_poly.pdbx_strand_id
1 'polypeptide(L)'
;LRVWDVILFEGNRSMLLRTALALMELYGPELGNAMDAGDAIILLQSLLGSTFDSSNLVVTACISFMDVTEDTLRELRDKHRPDVITAVEERIKGEHLRKSSKGLANKLYSFKHEREPLTRELSVKPGATREKRLDKDSSDLMSPLKRDNPFNTEPINAEVDSLPDIQDQVIWLKAQLCSMLEDKRSATVRAEELETALMEMAQQDNRLELSAKIELMEQDLFELQQLLSDKKEQEKAMLEVLLKVEQDQKITEDARISAERDAAAQKYLKKYEEAMVSLAHMEKRVVMAETTLEATLQYNYGLVKAQATPAGNTTTKTRTGILSFGLGWRDKNKVSKHS
;
A
#
# COMPACT_ATOMS: atom_id res chain seq x y z
N LEU A 1 -13.57 -7.53 -2.50
CA LEU A 1 -13.77 -6.15 -1.99
C LEU A 1 -14.20 -6.15 -0.53
N ARG A 2 -15.30 -6.80 -0.14
CA ARG A 2 -15.74 -6.81 1.27
C ARG A 2 -14.71 -7.33 2.28
N VAL A 3 -13.96 -8.37 1.92
CA VAL A 3 -12.84 -8.86 2.74
C VAL A 3 -11.74 -7.79 2.90
N TRP A 4 -11.47 -7.01 1.84
CA TRP A 4 -10.52 -5.90 1.88
C TRP A 4 -11.01 -4.76 2.77
N ASP A 5 -12.31 -4.43 2.73
CA ASP A 5 -12.88 -3.39 3.60
C ASP A 5 -12.62 -3.72 5.08
N VAL A 6 -12.78 -4.99 5.47
CA VAL A 6 -12.53 -5.45 6.85
C VAL A 6 -11.03 -5.48 7.16
N ILE A 7 -10.17 -5.93 6.24
CA ILE A 7 -8.71 -5.92 6.44
C ILE A 7 -8.20 -4.49 6.65
N LEU A 8 -8.67 -3.53 5.85
CA LEU A 8 -8.27 -2.13 5.94
C LEU A 8 -8.82 -1.47 7.20
N PHE A 9 -10.01 -1.86 7.65
CA PHE A 9 -10.60 -1.37 8.89
C PHE A 9 -9.92 -1.93 10.15
N GLU A 10 -9.68 -3.24 10.20
CA GLU A 10 -9.06 -3.91 11.36
C GLU A 10 -7.54 -3.71 11.40
N GLY A 11 -6.89 -3.39 10.26
CA GLY A 11 -5.45 -3.25 10.14
C GLY A 11 -4.67 -4.56 10.28
N ASN A 12 -5.37 -5.71 10.30
CA ASN A 12 -4.83 -7.01 10.64
C ASN A 12 -5.05 -8.04 9.53
N ARG A 13 -4.13 -9.00 9.41
CA ARG A 13 -4.21 -10.12 8.44
C ARG A 13 -5.10 -11.28 8.90
N SER A 14 -5.63 -11.23 10.11
CA SER A 14 -6.53 -12.25 10.68
C SER A 14 -7.71 -12.54 9.75
N MET A 15 -8.26 -11.48 9.13
CA MET A 15 -9.41 -11.61 8.24
C MET A 15 -9.14 -12.48 7.00
N LEU A 16 -7.90 -12.52 6.48
CA LEU A 16 -7.55 -13.41 5.37
C LEU A 16 -7.65 -14.89 5.79
N LEU A 17 -7.14 -15.21 6.98
CA LEU A 17 -7.15 -16.56 7.52
C LEU A 17 -8.57 -17.00 7.92
N ARG A 18 -9.34 -16.12 8.57
CA ARG A 18 -10.76 -16.37 8.87
C ARG A 18 -11.57 -16.65 7.61
N THR A 19 -11.34 -15.88 6.55
CA THR A 19 -12.03 -16.08 5.27
C THR A 19 -11.60 -17.40 4.62
N ALA A 20 -10.31 -17.74 4.65
CA ALA A 20 -9.82 -19.01 4.12
C ALA A 20 -10.41 -20.21 4.86
N LEU A 21 -10.49 -20.13 6.20
CA LEU A 21 -11.10 -21.18 7.03
C LEU A 21 -12.60 -21.32 6.75
N ALA A 22 -13.32 -20.22 6.62
CA ALA A 22 -14.74 -20.24 6.25
C ALA A 22 -14.97 -20.87 4.86
N LEU A 23 -14.10 -20.58 3.89
CA LEU A 23 -14.15 -21.22 2.58
C LEU A 23 -13.84 -22.72 2.68
N MET A 24 -12.87 -23.13 3.49
CA MET A 24 -12.59 -24.56 3.70
C MET A 24 -13.74 -25.27 4.42
N GLU A 25 -14.42 -24.63 5.36
CA GLU A 25 -15.56 -25.22 6.06
C GLU A 25 -16.78 -25.38 5.14
N LEU A 26 -17.07 -24.38 4.30
CA LEU A 26 -18.16 -24.44 3.31
C LEU A 26 -18.00 -25.61 2.33
N TYR A 27 -16.77 -25.93 1.95
CA TYR A 27 -16.44 -27.00 1.01
C TYR A 27 -15.90 -28.25 1.69
N GLY A 28 -15.84 -28.28 3.02
CA GLY A 28 -15.33 -29.42 3.79
C GLY A 28 -15.96 -30.76 3.41
N PRO A 29 -17.29 -30.85 3.18
CA PRO A 29 -17.94 -32.08 2.73
C PRO A 29 -17.52 -32.53 1.32
N GLU A 30 -17.30 -31.59 0.40
CA GLU A 30 -16.88 -31.90 -0.98
C GLU A 30 -15.39 -32.27 -1.02
N LEU A 31 -14.57 -31.56 -0.25
CA LEU A 31 -13.14 -31.83 -0.13
C LEU A 31 -12.86 -33.16 0.58
N GLY A 32 -13.70 -33.55 1.54
CA GLY A 32 -13.63 -34.84 2.22
C GLY A 32 -13.96 -36.04 1.32
N ASN A 33 -14.65 -35.81 0.20
CA ASN A 33 -14.96 -36.83 -0.80
C ASN A 33 -13.97 -36.86 -1.97
N ALA A 34 -12.95 -35.99 -1.98
CA ALA A 34 -11.92 -35.99 -3.01
C ALA A 34 -11.09 -37.28 -2.95
N MET A 35 -10.90 -37.94 -4.10
CA MET A 35 -10.20 -39.22 -4.19
C MET A 35 -8.68 -39.06 -4.18
N ASP A 36 -8.19 -37.95 -4.74
CA ASP A 36 -6.77 -37.62 -4.77
C ASP A 36 -6.51 -36.11 -4.62
N ALA A 37 -5.23 -35.74 -4.59
CA ALA A 37 -4.81 -34.33 -4.48
C ALA A 37 -5.16 -33.52 -5.74
N GLY A 38 -5.30 -34.17 -6.91
CA GLY A 38 -5.69 -33.52 -8.16
C GLY A 38 -7.14 -33.07 -8.13
N ASP A 39 -8.04 -33.95 -7.69
CA ASP A 39 -9.47 -33.69 -7.51
C ASP A 39 -9.71 -32.56 -6.49
N ALA A 40 -8.97 -32.57 -5.37
CA ALA A 40 -9.03 -31.51 -4.37
C ALA A 40 -8.61 -30.14 -4.95
N ILE A 41 -7.56 -30.11 -5.79
CA ILE A 41 -7.11 -28.89 -6.46
C ILE A 41 -8.18 -28.41 -7.47
N ILE A 42 -8.77 -29.31 -8.24
CA ILE A 42 -9.81 -28.96 -9.22
C ILE A 42 -11.05 -28.39 -8.52
N LEU A 43 -11.49 -28.99 -7.41
CA LEU A 43 -12.59 -28.47 -6.59
C LEU A 43 -12.27 -27.06 -6.06
N LEU A 44 -11.08 -26.86 -5.47
CA LEU A 44 -10.65 -25.55 -4.98
C LEU A 44 -10.43 -24.51 -6.09
N GLN A 45 -10.10 -24.92 -7.32
CA GLN A 45 -9.97 -24.01 -8.45
C GLN A 45 -11.34 -23.66 -9.05
N SER A 46 -12.28 -24.60 -9.07
CA SER A 46 -13.67 -24.34 -9.50
C SER A 46 -14.36 -23.30 -8.61
N LEU A 47 -13.94 -23.21 -7.34
CA LEU A 47 -14.30 -22.17 -6.37
C LEU A 47 -14.06 -20.75 -6.89
N LEU A 48 -12.96 -20.51 -7.62
CA LEU A 48 -12.57 -19.18 -8.08
C LEU A 48 -13.59 -18.57 -9.06
N GLY A 49 -14.41 -19.41 -9.71
CA GLY A 49 -15.50 -19.00 -10.58
C GLY A 49 -16.89 -19.04 -9.94
N SER A 50 -17.01 -19.52 -8.69
CA SER A 50 -18.26 -19.60 -7.95
C SER A 50 -18.70 -18.22 -7.46
N THR A 51 -19.97 -17.86 -7.65
CA THR A 51 -20.54 -16.62 -7.12
C THR A 51 -20.89 -16.80 -5.64
N PHE A 52 -20.13 -16.16 -4.76
CA PHE A 52 -20.42 -16.13 -3.32
C PHE A 52 -21.28 -14.93 -2.95
N ASP A 53 -22.19 -15.13 -1.99
CA ASP A 53 -22.68 -14.00 -1.22
C ASP A 53 -21.55 -13.46 -0.35
N SER A 54 -20.88 -12.44 -0.88
CA SER A 54 -19.73 -11.80 -0.23
C SER A 54 -20.04 -11.24 1.16
N SER A 55 -21.31 -10.91 1.45
CA SER A 55 -21.71 -10.41 2.76
C SER A 55 -21.81 -11.56 3.76
N ASN A 56 -22.48 -12.65 3.37
CA ASN A 56 -22.61 -13.82 4.22
C ASN A 56 -21.26 -14.51 4.48
N LEU A 57 -20.36 -14.55 3.49
CA LEU A 57 -19.01 -15.09 3.65
C LEU A 57 -18.22 -14.32 4.71
N VAL A 58 -18.25 -12.99 4.66
CA VAL A 58 -17.55 -12.13 5.64
C VAL A 58 -18.15 -12.30 7.03
N VAL A 59 -19.48 -12.35 7.14
CA VAL A 59 -20.16 -12.56 8.42
C VAL A 59 -19.81 -13.94 9.01
N THR A 60 -19.86 -14.98 8.20
CA THR A 60 -19.51 -16.35 8.62
C THR A 60 -18.04 -16.41 9.05
N ALA A 61 -17.12 -15.81 8.30
CA ALA A 61 -15.71 -15.73 8.66
C ALA A 61 -15.49 -15.03 10.01
N CYS A 62 -16.20 -13.91 10.26
CA CYS A 62 -16.06 -13.16 11.51
C CYS A 62 -16.68 -13.86 12.72
N ILE A 63 -17.81 -14.57 12.54
CA ILE A 63 -18.50 -15.26 13.64
C ILE A 63 -17.84 -16.60 13.95
N SER A 64 -17.63 -17.45 12.94
CA SER A 64 -17.16 -18.82 13.12
C SER A 64 -15.69 -18.91 13.52
N PHE A 65 -14.87 -17.93 13.13
CA PHE A 65 -13.42 -17.93 13.36
C PHE A 65 -12.96 -16.69 14.14
N MET A 66 -13.81 -16.20 15.05
CA MET A 66 -13.51 -15.03 15.88
C MET A 66 -12.25 -15.23 16.75
N ASP A 67 -12.00 -16.47 17.17
CA ASP A 67 -10.86 -16.95 17.95
C ASP A 67 -9.51 -16.81 17.23
N VAL A 68 -9.52 -16.71 15.89
CA VAL A 68 -8.33 -16.43 15.08
C VAL A 68 -7.98 -14.94 15.20
N THR A 69 -7.28 -14.57 16.27
CA THR A 69 -6.78 -13.22 16.53
C THR A 69 -5.34 -13.05 16.04
N GLU A 70 -4.86 -11.81 15.94
CA GLU A 70 -3.49 -11.55 15.48
C GLU A 70 -2.44 -12.09 16.46
N ASP A 71 -2.73 -12.04 17.76
CA ASP A 71 -1.83 -12.53 18.81
C ASP A 71 -1.61 -14.04 18.71
N THR A 72 -2.67 -14.83 18.53
CA THR A 72 -2.55 -16.30 18.36
C THR A 72 -1.82 -16.66 17.07
N LEU A 73 -2.05 -15.90 15.99
CA LEU A 73 -1.32 -16.06 14.73
C LEU A 73 0.16 -15.67 14.85
N ARG A 74 0.50 -14.75 15.75
CA ARG A 74 1.87 -14.34 16.02
C ARG A 74 2.62 -15.42 16.78
N GLU A 75 2.01 -15.99 17.82
CA GLU A 75 2.56 -17.13 18.55
C GLU A 75 2.79 -18.35 17.64
N LEU A 76 1.81 -18.70 16.79
CA LEU A 76 1.96 -19.80 15.84
C LEU A 76 3.06 -19.54 14.81
N ARG A 77 3.18 -18.30 14.33
CA ARG A 77 4.26 -17.94 13.40
C ARG A 77 5.61 -18.08 14.08
N ASP A 78 5.78 -17.57 15.30
CA ASP A 78 7.06 -17.65 15.99
C ASP A 78 7.47 -19.10 16.26
N LYS A 79 6.49 -19.97 16.55
CA LYS A 79 6.70 -21.42 16.70
C LYS A 79 7.16 -22.11 15.41
N HIS A 80 6.53 -21.82 14.27
CA HIS A 80 6.78 -22.54 13.01
C HIS A 80 7.79 -21.86 12.08
N ARG A 81 8.16 -20.60 12.34
CA ARG A 81 9.18 -19.86 11.59
C ARG A 81 10.53 -20.59 11.51
N PRO A 82 11.10 -21.18 12.58
CA PRO A 82 12.39 -21.88 12.47
C PRO A 82 12.32 -23.11 11.55
N ASP A 83 11.22 -23.87 11.60
CA ASP A 83 11.04 -25.06 10.76
C ASP A 83 10.98 -24.68 9.27
N VAL A 84 10.26 -23.60 8.95
CA VAL A 84 10.15 -23.09 7.57
C VAL A 84 11.51 -22.60 7.07
N ILE A 85 12.27 -21.87 7.89
CA ILE A 85 13.62 -21.40 7.53
C ILE A 85 14.51 -22.61 7.23
N THR A 86 14.51 -23.61 8.12
CA THR A 86 15.29 -24.84 7.95
C THR A 86 14.90 -25.58 6.66
N ALA A 87 13.60 -25.76 6.41
CA ALA A 87 13.10 -26.42 5.19
C ALA A 87 13.39 -25.62 3.90
N VAL A 88 13.47 -24.29 3.98
CA VAL A 88 13.86 -23.44 2.84
C VAL A 88 15.37 -23.55 2.61
N GLU A 89 16.19 -23.52 3.65
CA GLU A 89 17.62 -23.73 3.54
C GLU A 89 17.97 -25.11 2.97
N GLU A 90 17.29 -26.17 3.41
CA GLU A 90 17.43 -27.51 2.86
C GLU A 90 17.03 -27.57 1.39
N ARG A 91 15.96 -26.88 1.00
CA ARG A 91 15.57 -26.76 -0.41
C ARG A 91 16.61 -26.02 -1.24
N ILE A 92 17.18 -24.93 -0.73
CA ILE A 92 18.23 -24.17 -1.42
C ILE A 92 19.50 -25.00 -1.55
N LYS A 93 19.91 -25.70 -0.48
CA LYS A 93 21.07 -26.62 -0.49
C LYS A 93 20.84 -27.79 -1.46
N GLY A 94 19.65 -28.38 -1.46
CA GLY A 94 19.24 -29.43 -2.39
C GLY A 94 19.17 -28.95 -3.84
N GLU A 95 18.73 -27.72 -4.07
CA GLU A 95 18.71 -27.10 -5.40
C GLU A 95 20.13 -26.79 -5.90
N HIS A 96 21.02 -26.33 -5.02
CA HIS A 96 22.45 -26.16 -5.32
C HIS A 96 23.13 -27.50 -5.65
N LEU A 97 22.80 -28.58 -4.92
CA LEU A 97 23.23 -29.95 -5.23
C LEU A 97 22.67 -30.45 -6.58
N ARG A 98 21.42 -30.12 -6.91
CA ARG A 98 20.79 -30.45 -8.20
C ARG A 98 21.39 -29.64 -9.36
N LYS A 99 21.78 -28.39 -9.14
CA LYS A 99 22.42 -27.52 -10.13
C LYS A 99 23.89 -27.92 -10.36
N SER A 100 24.64 -28.24 -9.29
CA SER A 100 26.01 -28.74 -9.38
C SER A 100 26.09 -30.14 -10.01
N SER A 101 25.18 -31.06 -9.71
CA SER A 101 25.12 -32.38 -10.37
C SER A 101 24.76 -32.30 -11.85
N LYS A 102 23.86 -31.41 -12.27
CA LYS A 102 23.62 -31.11 -13.70
C LYS A 102 24.83 -30.48 -14.40
N GLY A 103 25.56 -29.59 -13.71
CA GLY A 103 26.83 -29.04 -14.20
C GLY A 103 27.93 -30.10 -14.35
N LEU A 104 28.00 -31.07 -13.43
CA LEU A 104 28.92 -32.20 -13.51
C LEU A 104 28.55 -33.17 -14.63
N ALA A 105 27.26 -33.46 -14.82
CA ALA A 105 26.77 -34.31 -15.91
C ALA A 105 27.08 -33.70 -17.29
N ASN A 106 26.92 -32.38 -17.46
CA ASN A 106 27.30 -31.70 -18.69
C ASN A 106 28.82 -31.77 -18.95
N LYS A 107 29.66 -31.71 -17.89
CA LYS A 107 31.12 -31.88 -18.00
C LYS A 107 31.55 -33.33 -18.29
N LEU A 108 30.80 -34.32 -17.81
CA LEU A 108 31.06 -35.74 -18.12
C LEU A 108 30.59 -36.14 -19.51
N TYR A 109 29.58 -35.45 -20.06
CA TYR A 109 29.08 -35.69 -21.41
C TYR A 109 29.98 -35.07 -22.49
N SER A 110 30.64 -33.93 -22.20
CA SER A 110 31.63 -33.33 -23.10
C SER A 110 32.95 -34.11 -23.18
N PHE A 111 33.29 -34.89 -22.15
CA PHE A 111 34.53 -35.70 -22.15
C PHE A 111 34.48 -36.89 -23.13
N LYS A 112 33.31 -37.24 -23.67
CA LYS A 112 33.17 -38.34 -24.63
C LYS A 112 33.24 -37.92 -26.11
N HIS A 113 33.36 -36.62 -26.41
CA HIS A 113 33.35 -36.13 -27.80
C HIS A 113 34.67 -35.56 -28.33
N GLU A 114 35.72 -35.41 -27.51
CA GLU A 114 37.04 -34.99 -28.00
C GLU A 114 38.04 -36.15 -28.00
N ARG A 115 37.87 -37.06 -28.96
CA ARG A 115 38.98 -37.85 -29.50
C ARG A 115 38.80 -37.94 -31.00
N GLU A 116 39.22 -36.90 -31.70
CA GLU A 116 39.42 -36.98 -33.15
C GLU A 116 40.85 -37.47 -33.48
N PRO A 117 40.99 -38.36 -34.48
CA PRO A 117 42.25 -39.01 -34.83
C PRO A 117 43.12 -38.13 -35.72
N LEU A 118 44.43 -38.24 -35.52
CA LEU A 118 45.49 -37.64 -36.32
C LEU A 118 45.52 -38.25 -37.73
N THR A 119 44.94 -37.57 -38.73
CA THR A 119 45.16 -37.88 -40.16
C THR A 119 45.94 -36.76 -40.84
N ARG A 120 47.14 -37.13 -41.32
CA ARG A 120 48.00 -36.37 -42.23
C ARG A 120 47.30 -36.22 -43.59
N GLU A 121 47.24 -35.01 -44.14
CA GLU A 121 47.09 -34.81 -45.58
C GLU A 121 47.92 -33.62 -46.08
N LEU A 122 48.53 -33.83 -47.25
CA LEU A 122 49.48 -32.97 -47.94
C LEU A 122 48.77 -31.96 -48.85
N SER A 123 49.23 -30.70 -48.77
CA SER A 123 49.28 -29.59 -49.75
C SER A 123 48.45 -29.63 -51.05
N VAL A 124 47.76 -28.52 -51.39
CA VAL A 124 47.94 -27.71 -52.64
C VAL A 124 47.45 -26.24 -52.46
N LYS A 125 48.39 -25.29 -52.64
CA LYS A 125 48.38 -23.86 -53.10
C LYS A 125 47.10 -22.97 -53.09
N PRO A 126 47.27 -21.68 -52.72
CA PRO A 126 46.60 -20.54 -53.35
C PRO A 126 47.59 -19.62 -54.09
N GLY A 127 47.18 -19.10 -55.26
CA GLY A 127 47.95 -18.19 -56.11
C GLY A 127 47.40 -16.76 -56.16
N ALA A 128 48.35 -15.82 -56.12
CA ALA A 128 48.40 -14.47 -56.72
C ALA A 128 47.48 -13.34 -56.19
N THR A 129 48.08 -12.21 -55.76
CA THR A 129 48.31 -11.02 -56.61
C THR A 129 49.02 -9.86 -55.85
N ARG A 130 50.30 -9.63 -56.23
CA ARG A 130 50.97 -8.34 -56.59
C ARG A 130 51.04 -7.16 -55.59
N GLU A 131 52.26 -6.73 -55.20
CA GLU A 131 52.95 -5.54 -55.74
C GLU A 131 54.37 -5.25 -55.16
N LYS A 132 55.24 -4.80 -56.09
CA LYS A 132 56.39 -3.86 -56.01
C LYS A 132 57.71 -4.18 -55.24
N ARG A 133 58.68 -4.62 -56.06
CA ARG A 133 60.09 -4.16 -56.28
C ARG A 133 60.69 -3.09 -55.33
N LEU A 134 61.92 -3.32 -54.84
CA LEU A 134 63.20 -2.76 -55.36
C LEU A 134 64.43 -3.26 -54.55
N ASP A 135 65.37 -3.95 -55.23
CA ASP A 135 66.84 -3.82 -55.23
C ASP A 135 67.63 -3.45 -53.94
N LYS A 136 68.47 -4.41 -53.49
CA LYS A 136 69.95 -4.45 -53.71
C LYS A 136 70.88 -4.60 -52.47
N ASP A 137 71.83 -5.53 -52.69
CA ASP A 137 73.17 -5.77 -52.12
C ASP A 137 73.39 -6.67 -50.88
N SER A 138 73.75 -7.92 -51.23
CA SER A 138 74.82 -8.80 -50.72
C SER A 138 75.77 -8.26 -49.64
N SER A 139 76.06 -9.07 -48.62
CA SER A 139 77.10 -10.13 -48.65
C SER A 139 77.26 -10.68 -47.23
N ASP A 140 77.19 -12.00 -47.03
CA ASP A 140 78.40 -12.79 -46.72
C ASP A 140 78.06 -14.21 -46.23
N LEU A 141 78.53 -15.15 -47.04
CA LEU A 141 79.36 -16.29 -46.67
C LEU A 141 78.72 -17.53 -46.03
N MET A 142 78.59 -18.51 -46.94
CA MET A 142 79.10 -19.89 -46.85
C MET A 142 78.12 -21.03 -46.50
N SER A 143 77.36 -21.42 -47.53
CA SER A 143 77.30 -22.82 -48.02
C SER A 143 78.71 -23.30 -48.43
N PRO A 144 79.08 -24.61 -48.54
CA PRO A 144 78.33 -25.59 -49.34
C PRO A 144 78.44 -27.05 -48.80
N LEU A 145 77.76 -28.09 -49.30
CA LEU A 145 77.88 -28.63 -50.64
C LEU A 145 76.83 -29.74 -50.88
N LYS A 146 76.24 -29.69 -52.06
CA LYS A 146 75.35 -30.68 -52.71
C LYS A 146 76.08 -32.01 -52.99
N ARG A 147 75.34 -33.14 -53.06
CA ARG A 147 74.96 -33.81 -54.33
C ARG A 147 74.36 -35.22 -54.15
N ASP A 148 73.25 -35.40 -54.86
CA ASP A 148 72.89 -36.47 -55.80
C ASP A 148 72.74 -37.95 -55.35
N ASN A 149 71.48 -38.43 -55.48
CA ASN A 149 70.92 -39.73 -55.92
C ASN A 149 71.88 -40.76 -56.61
N PRO A 150 71.50 -42.05 -56.88
CA PRO A 150 70.26 -42.82 -56.60
C PRO A 150 70.45 -44.37 -56.32
N PHE A 151 69.33 -45.10 -56.16
CA PHE A 151 69.11 -46.58 -56.31
C PHE A 151 69.90 -47.57 -55.41
N ASN A 152 69.19 -48.39 -54.62
CA ASN A 152 68.98 -49.82 -54.92
C ASN A 152 68.42 -50.61 -53.71
N THR A 153 67.59 -51.57 -54.08
CA THR A 153 66.94 -52.68 -53.38
C THR A 153 67.85 -53.47 -52.41
N GLU A 154 67.24 -53.89 -51.29
CA GLU A 154 67.53 -55.01 -50.36
C GLU A 154 68.66 -56.01 -50.73
N PRO A 155 69.40 -56.60 -49.75
CA PRO A 155 68.80 -57.42 -48.68
C PRO A 155 69.46 -57.41 -47.29
N ILE A 156 68.64 -57.76 -46.31
CA ILE A 156 68.90 -58.48 -45.05
C ILE A 156 70.38 -58.62 -44.65
N ASN A 157 70.80 -57.82 -43.67
CA ASN A 157 71.83 -58.20 -42.72
C ASN A 157 71.25 -58.09 -41.32
N ALA A 158 71.12 -59.26 -40.69
CA ALA A 158 70.68 -59.42 -39.32
C ALA A 158 71.80 -58.99 -38.37
N GLU A 159 71.73 -57.77 -37.85
CA GLU A 159 72.38 -57.40 -36.59
C GLU A 159 71.42 -56.51 -35.81
N VAL A 160 70.62 -57.20 -34.98
CA VAL A 160 70.11 -56.73 -33.68
C VAL A 160 69.79 -55.23 -33.61
N ASP A 161 68.54 -54.88 -33.97
CA ASP A 161 67.87 -53.74 -33.36
C ASP A 161 67.97 -53.94 -31.85
N SER A 162 68.96 -53.28 -31.24
CA SER A 162 69.04 -53.21 -29.80
C SER A 162 67.82 -52.39 -29.41
N LEU A 163 66.79 -53.07 -28.88
CA LEU A 163 65.72 -52.43 -28.11
C LEU A 163 66.36 -51.31 -27.28
N PRO A 164 65.75 -50.10 -27.22
CA PRO A 164 66.24 -49.07 -26.31
C PRO A 164 66.49 -49.73 -24.97
N ASP A 165 67.70 -49.55 -24.43
CA ASP A 165 68.07 -50.19 -23.17
C ASP A 165 66.94 -49.90 -22.18
N ILE A 166 66.54 -50.90 -21.40
CA ILE A 166 65.38 -50.78 -20.50
C ILE A 166 65.59 -49.57 -19.56
N GLN A 167 66.86 -49.27 -19.28
CA GLN A 167 67.31 -48.08 -18.57
C GLN A 167 66.90 -46.76 -19.25
N ASP A 168 67.09 -46.63 -20.57
CA ASP A 168 66.77 -45.42 -21.35
C ASP A 168 65.26 -45.20 -21.46
N GLN A 169 64.48 -46.28 -21.62
CA GLN A 169 63.02 -46.20 -21.61
C GLN A 169 62.49 -45.74 -20.24
N VAL A 170 63.12 -46.19 -19.15
CA VAL A 170 62.80 -45.73 -17.78
C VAL A 170 63.16 -44.26 -17.59
N ILE A 171 64.28 -43.79 -18.13
CA ILE A 171 64.68 -42.36 -18.07
C ILE A 171 63.65 -41.49 -18.81
N TRP A 172 63.23 -41.91 -20.01
CA TRP A 172 62.23 -41.18 -20.79
C TRP A 172 60.86 -41.12 -20.08
N LEU A 173 60.38 -42.25 -19.56
CA LEU A 173 59.11 -42.30 -18.80
C LEU A 173 59.17 -41.44 -17.52
N LYS A 174 60.32 -41.39 -16.84
CA LYS A 174 60.52 -40.51 -15.68
C LYS A 174 60.47 -39.03 -16.08
N ALA A 175 61.13 -38.65 -17.17
CA ALA A 175 61.10 -37.28 -17.68
C ALA A 175 59.67 -36.87 -18.09
N GLN A 176 58.95 -37.75 -18.79
CA GLN A 176 57.57 -37.49 -19.17
C GLN A 176 56.64 -37.40 -17.96
N LEU A 177 56.81 -38.27 -16.95
CA LEU A 177 56.06 -38.18 -15.70
C LEU A 177 56.33 -36.85 -14.96
N CYS A 178 57.59 -36.40 -14.91
CA CYS A 178 57.94 -35.12 -14.30
C CYS A 178 57.30 -33.95 -15.06
N SER A 179 57.32 -33.96 -16.39
CA SER A 179 56.65 -32.97 -17.21
C SER A 179 55.14 -32.94 -16.93
N MET A 180 54.48 -34.11 -16.90
CA MET A 180 53.05 -34.17 -16.62
C MET A 180 52.69 -33.75 -15.20
N LEU A 181 53.55 -34.01 -14.22
CA LEU A 181 53.34 -33.54 -12.84
C LEU A 181 53.47 -32.02 -12.74
N GLU A 182 54.41 -31.41 -13.47
CA GLU A 182 54.55 -29.95 -13.53
C GLU A 182 53.40 -29.31 -14.30
N ASP A 183 52.97 -29.91 -15.42
CA ASP A 183 51.79 -29.47 -16.16
C ASP A 183 50.54 -29.51 -15.29
N LYS A 184 50.35 -30.60 -14.52
CA LYS A 184 49.25 -30.72 -13.55
C LYS A 184 49.35 -29.64 -12.47
N ARG A 185 50.53 -29.40 -11.92
CA ARG A 185 50.75 -28.38 -10.88
C ARG A 185 50.47 -26.97 -11.42
N SER A 186 50.91 -26.66 -12.64
CA SER A 186 50.62 -25.38 -13.29
C SER A 186 49.13 -25.22 -13.57
N ALA A 187 48.43 -26.30 -13.96
CA ALA A 187 47.00 -26.30 -14.18
C ALA A 187 46.21 -26.09 -12.88
N THR A 188 46.66 -26.67 -11.76
CA THR A 188 46.03 -26.44 -10.45
C THR A 188 46.19 -25.00 -9.99
N VAL A 189 47.40 -24.42 -10.10
CA VAL A 189 47.62 -23.01 -9.73
C VAL A 189 46.77 -22.07 -10.59
N ARG A 190 46.72 -22.29 -11.91
CA ARG A 190 45.84 -21.52 -12.79
C ARG A 190 44.35 -21.66 -12.43
N ALA A 191 43.92 -22.85 -11.99
CA ALA A 191 42.54 -23.04 -11.56
C ALA A 191 42.23 -22.27 -10.28
N GLU A 192 43.14 -22.26 -9.31
CA GLU A 192 43.02 -21.49 -8.07
C GLU A 192 42.99 -19.98 -8.35
N GLU A 193 43.86 -19.47 -9.23
CA GLU A 193 43.86 -18.07 -9.66
C GLU A 193 42.51 -17.68 -10.30
N LEU A 194 41.98 -18.52 -11.19
CA LEU A 194 40.67 -18.28 -11.81
C LEU A 194 39.52 -18.34 -10.80
N GLU A 195 39.58 -19.23 -9.80
CA GLU A 195 38.59 -19.29 -8.72
C GLU A 195 38.61 -18.00 -7.89
N THR A 196 39.80 -17.50 -7.53
CA THR A 196 39.93 -16.23 -6.81
C THR A 196 39.40 -15.06 -7.63
N ALA A 197 39.72 -14.97 -8.92
CA ALA A 197 39.21 -13.92 -9.81
C ALA A 197 37.67 -13.96 -9.96
N LEU A 198 37.08 -15.16 -10.06
CA LEU A 198 35.62 -15.32 -10.10
C LEU A 198 34.95 -14.90 -8.80
N MET A 199 35.53 -15.26 -7.66
CA MET A 199 35.02 -14.86 -6.35
C MET A 199 35.06 -13.35 -6.16
N GLU A 200 36.14 -12.69 -6.59
CA GLU A 200 36.25 -11.23 -6.56
C GLU A 200 35.18 -10.59 -7.45
N MET A 201 35.10 -10.96 -8.73
CA MET A 201 34.09 -10.40 -9.65
C MET A 201 32.68 -10.55 -9.10
N ALA A 202 32.32 -11.71 -8.53
CA ALA A 202 31.01 -11.91 -7.92
C ALA A 202 30.78 -10.99 -6.70
N GLN A 203 31.81 -10.68 -5.91
CA GLN A 203 31.70 -9.73 -4.81
C GLN A 203 31.53 -8.29 -5.30
N GLN A 204 32.26 -7.89 -6.35
CA GLN A 204 32.08 -6.56 -6.94
C GLN A 204 30.70 -6.41 -7.57
N ASP A 205 30.19 -7.41 -8.29
CA ASP A 205 28.85 -7.38 -8.87
C ASP A 205 27.78 -7.24 -7.80
N ASN A 206 27.84 -8.05 -6.73
CA ASN A 206 26.94 -7.93 -5.60
C ASN A 206 27.01 -6.55 -4.94
N ARG A 207 28.23 -5.99 -4.80
CA ARG A 207 28.41 -4.65 -4.23
C ARG A 207 27.79 -3.57 -5.12
N LEU A 208 27.94 -3.67 -6.44
CA LEU A 208 27.36 -2.73 -7.41
C LEU A 208 25.84 -2.82 -7.44
N GLU A 209 25.27 -4.03 -7.40
CA GLU A 209 23.81 -4.22 -7.34
C GLU A 209 23.23 -3.65 -6.03
N LEU A 210 23.87 -3.93 -4.90
CA LEU A 210 23.47 -3.38 -3.62
C LEU A 210 23.60 -1.85 -3.56
N SER A 211 24.68 -1.27 -4.12
CA SER A 211 24.82 0.18 -4.17
C SER A 211 23.76 0.83 -5.05
N ALA A 212 23.46 0.26 -6.22
CA ALA A 212 22.39 0.76 -7.09
C ALA A 212 21.02 0.71 -6.39
N LYS A 213 20.75 -0.36 -5.63
CA LYS A 213 19.52 -0.47 -4.83
C LYS A 213 19.45 0.55 -3.70
N ILE A 214 20.58 0.81 -3.03
CA ILE A 214 20.67 1.85 -1.99
C ILE A 214 20.40 3.22 -2.60
N GLU A 215 21.03 3.56 -3.73
CA GLU A 215 20.83 4.84 -4.41
C GLU A 215 19.36 5.06 -4.82
N LEU A 216 18.68 4.02 -5.33
CA LEU A 216 17.25 4.09 -5.64
C LEU A 216 16.42 4.33 -4.38
N MET A 217 16.68 3.59 -3.31
CA MET A 217 15.96 3.78 -2.04
C MET A 217 16.20 5.16 -1.43
N GLU A 218 17.41 5.72 -1.57
CA GLU A 218 17.72 7.08 -1.12
C GLU A 218 16.94 8.14 -1.91
N GLN A 219 16.78 7.95 -3.22
CA GLN A 219 15.92 8.80 -4.06
C GLN A 219 14.46 8.71 -3.64
N ASP A 220 13.91 7.50 -3.48
CA ASP A 220 12.54 7.29 -3.02
C ASP A 220 12.30 7.94 -1.64
N LEU A 221 13.27 7.84 -0.72
CA LEU A 221 13.20 8.49 0.59
C LEU A 221 13.19 10.00 0.46
N PHE A 222 13.98 10.58 -0.44
CA PHE A 222 13.99 12.02 -0.68
C PHE A 222 12.65 12.50 -1.26
N GLU A 223 12.11 11.80 -2.25
CA GLU A 223 10.80 12.10 -2.84
C GLU A 223 9.68 12.01 -1.80
N LEU A 224 9.67 10.96 -0.97
CA LEU A 224 8.69 10.80 0.09
C LEU A 224 8.82 11.88 1.17
N GLN A 225 10.04 12.27 1.54
CA GLN A 225 10.26 13.37 2.49
C GLN A 225 9.74 14.70 1.93
N GLN A 226 9.96 14.98 0.65
CA GLN A 226 9.45 16.17 -0.02
C GLN A 226 7.92 16.16 -0.10
N LEU A 227 7.31 15.04 -0.51
CA LEU A 227 5.84 14.90 -0.53
C LEU A 227 5.24 15.09 0.87
N LEU A 228 5.92 14.62 1.91
CA LEU A 228 5.49 14.77 3.30
C LEU A 228 5.58 16.23 3.75
N SER A 229 6.64 16.98 3.39
CA SER A 229 6.69 18.42 3.68
C SER A 229 5.60 19.19 2.97
N ASP A 230 5.35 18.90 1.69
CA ASP A 230 4.30 19.55 0.90
C ASP A 230 2.91 19.29 1.49
N LYS A 231 2.67 18.04 1.94
CA LYS A 231 1.41 17.69 2.62
C LYS A 231 1.24 18.40 3.96
N LYS A 232 2.31 18.57 4.74
CA LYS A 232 2.28 19.36 5.98
C LYS A 232 2.00 20.84 5.71
N GLU A 233 2.52 21.40 4.63
CA GLU A 233 2.22 22.77 4.22
C GLU A 233 0.76 22.91 3.76
N GLN A 234 0.28 21.96 2.96
CA GLN A 234 -1.13 21.88 2.55
C GLN A 234 -2.07 21.78 3.76
N GLU A 235 -1.73 20.97 4.76
CA GLU A 235 -2.51 20.83 6.00
C GLU A 235 -2.56 22.15 6.77
N LYS A 236 -1.43 22.85 6.93
CA LYS A 236 -1.39 24.17 7.59
C LYS A 236 -2.25 25.20 6.87
N ALA A 237 -2.17 25.25 5.54
CA ALA A 237 -3.00 26.16 4.74
C ALA A 237 -4.50 25.83 4.88
N MET A 238 -4.85 24.54 4.91
CA MET A 238 -6.23 24.10 5.11
C MET A 238 -6.75 24.49 6.50
N LEU A 239 -5.93 24.34 7.55
CA LEU A 239 -6.27 24.76 8.91
C LEU A 239 -6.50 26.27 9.01
N GLU A 240 -5.67 27.07 8.34
CA GLU A 240 -5.83 28.53 8.31
C GLU A 240 -7.15 28.94 7.63
N VAL A 241 -7.48 28.31 6.50
CA VAL A 241 -8.76 28.52 5.81
C VAL A 241 -9.94 28.10 6.70
N LEU A 242 -9.85 26.96 7.37
CA LEU A 242 -10.91 26.46 8.24
C LEU A 242 -11.16 27.41 9.42
N LEU A 243 -10.09 27.90 10.05
CA LEU A 243 -10.16 28.88 11.13
C LEU A 243 -10.78 30.21 10.64
N LYS A 244 -10.44 30.65 9.42
CA LYS A 244 -11.04 31.85 8.85
C LYS A 244 -12.53 31.66 8.57
N VAL A 245 -12.93 30.52 8.02
CA VAL A 245 -14.34 30.18 7.76
C VAL A 245 -15.14 30.08 9.06
N GLU A 246 -14.59 29.47 10.11
CA GLU A 246 -15.24 29.39 11.42
C GLU A 246 -15.45 30.80 12.02
N GLN A 247 -14.44 31.67 11.94
CA GLN A 247 -14.55 33.04 12.42
C GLN A 247 -15.62 33.83 11.63
N ASP A 248 -15.66 33.68 10.31
CA ASP A 248 -16.65 34.35 9.47
C ASP A 248 -18.06 33.80 9.76
N GLN A 249 -18.22 32.49 9.97
CA GLN A 249 -19.48 31.88 10.41
C GLN A 249 -19.95 32.45 11.76
N LYS A 250 -19.05 32.59 12.74
CA LYS A 250 -19.37 33.20 14.03
C LYS A 250 -19.87 34.63 13.88
N ILE A 251 -19.22 35.44 13.04
CA ILE A 251 -19.66 36.81 12.76
C ILE A 251 -21.05 36.82 12.11
N THR A 252 -21.30 35.92 11.16
CA THR A 252 -22.62 35.84 10.52
C THR A 252 -23.72 35.40 11.48
N GLU A 253 -23.41 34.48 12.40
CA GLU A 253 -24.38 34.03 13.41
C GLU A 253 -24.64 35.12 14.44
N ASP A 254 -23.62 35.83 14.92
CA ASP A 254 -23.78 36.97 15.82
C ASP A 254 -24.65 38.07 15.17
N ALA A 255 -24.44 38.36 13.88
CA ALA A 255 -25.25 39.30 13.12
C ALA A 255 -26.71 38.83 12.99
N ARG A 256 -26.93 37.53 12.76
CA ARG A 256 -28.26 36.91 12.71
C ARG A 256 -28.98 37.08 14.05
N ILE A 257 -28.31 36.75 15.16
CA ILE A 257 -28.91 36.86 16.50
C ILE A 257 -29.17 38.34 16.85
N SER A 258 -28.31 39.29 16.47
CA SER A 258 -28.61 40.72 16.67
C SER A 258 -29.84 41.16 15.88
N ALA A 259 -29.97 40.74 14.61
CA ALA A 259 -31.13 41.07 13.80
C ALA A 259 -32.43 40.47 14.37
N GLU A 260 -32.38 39.26 14.94
CA GLU A 260 -33.52 38.65 15.64
C GLU A 260 -33.92 39.45 16.88
N ARG A 261 -32.94 39.91 17.68
CA ARG A 261 -33.20 40.76 18.86
C ARG A 261 -33.84 42.08 18.46
N ASP A 262 -33.34 42.72 17.41
CA ASP A 262 -33.89 43.98 16.90
C ASP A 262 -35.31 43.81 16.36
N ALA A 263 -35.56 42.74 15.60
CA ALA A 263 -36.90 42.41 15.11
C ALA A 263 -37.88 42.13 16.27
N ALA A 264 -37.43 41.45 17.34
CA ALA A 264 -38.23 41.25 18.53
C ALA A 264 -38.52 42.57 19.27
N ALA A 265 -37.51 43.44 19.43
CA ALA A 265 -37.68 44.76 20.03
C ALA A 265 -38.68 45.63 19.25
N GLN A 266 -38.60 45.64 17.92
CA GLN A 266 -39.56 46.32 17.05
C GLN A 266 -40.98 45.78 17.20
N LYS A 267 -41.16 44.46 17.37
CA LYS A 267 -42.49 43.88 17.64
C LYS A 267 -43.09 44.39 18.94
N TYR A 268 -42.30 44.57 20.00
CA TYR A 268 -42.79 45.15 21.25
C TYR A 268 -43.15 46.63 21.08
N LEU A 269 -42.29 47.42 20.42
CA LEU A 269 -42.58 48.83 20.12
C LEU A 269 -43.89 48.99 19.34
N LYS A 270 -44.10 48.19 18.28
CA LYS A 270 -45.36 48.18 17.53
C LYS A 270 -46.58 47.88 18.39
N LYS A 271 -46.50 46.90 19.30
CA LYS A 271 -47.59 46.60 20.25
C LYS A 271 -47.88 47.77 21.18
N TYR A 272 -46.85 48.49 21.64
CA TYR A 272 -47.04 49.70 22.46
C TYR A 272 -47.70 50.83 21.65
N GLU A 273 -47.28 51.05 20.40
CA GLU A 273 -47.90 52.04 19.51
C GLU A 273 -49.37 51.71 19.23
N GLU A 274 -49.68 50.46 18.90
CA GLU A 274 -51.07 49.98 18.72
C GLU A 274 -51.91 50.19 19.98
N ALA A 275 -51.35 49.88 21.16
CA ALA A 275 -52.01 50.11 22.44
C ALA A 275 -52.26 51.61 22.69
N MET A 276 -51.29 52.49 22.41
CA MET A 276 -51.46 53.94 22.53
C MET A 276 -52.56 54.47 21.61
N VAL A 277 -52.61 54.02 20.35
CA VAL A 277 -53.67 54.42 19.41
C VAL A 277 -55.05 53.96 19.92
N SER A 278 -55.14 52.75 20.47
CA SER A 278 -56.38 52.24 21.07
C SER A 278 -56.81 53.03 22.31
N LEU A 279 -55.86 53.44 23.15
CA LEU A 279 -56.09 54.30 24.33
C LEU A 279 -56.60 55.67 23.91
N ALA A 280 -55.93 56.32 22.95
CA ALA A 280 -56.38 57.62 22.42
C ALA A 280 -57.79 57.55 21.81
N HIS A 281 -58.15 56.42 21.17
CA HIS A 281 -59.52 56.20 20.69
C HIS A 281 -60.52 56.04 21.85
N MET A 282 -60.16 55.33 22.92
CA MET A 282 -60.98 55.24 24.13
C MET A 282 -61.14 56.59 24.83
N GLU A 283 -60.07 57.36 24.98
CA GLU A 283 -60.09 58.71 25.54
C GLU A 283 -61.05 59.61 24.76
N LYS A 284 -61.00 59.60 23.43
CA LYS A 284 -61.98 60.34 22.59
C LYS A 284 -63.42 59.91 22.89
N ARG A 285 -63.68 58.60 23.02
CA ARG A 285 -65.03 58.10 23.36
C ARG A 285 -65.47 58.54 24.76
N VAL A 286 -64.55 58.55 25.73
CA VAL A 286 -64.82 59.01 27.11
C VAL A 286 -65.12 60.50 27.12
N VAL A 287 -64.32 61.34 26.45
CA VAL A 287 -64.57 62.79 26.34
C VAL A 287 -65.92 63.07 25.67
N MET A 288 -66.30 62.30 24.65
CA MET A 288 -67.64 62.41 24.04
C MET A 288 -68.76 61.99 24.99
N ALA A 289 -68.56 60.92 25.78
CA ALA A 289 -69.50 60.50 26.81
C ALA A 289 -69.62 61.53 27.95
N GLU A 290 -68.52 62.13 28.37
CA GLU A 290 -68.50 63.20 29.39
C GLU A 290 -69.18 64.47 28.89
N THR A 291 -68.86 64.93 27.68
CA THR A 291 -69.52 66.12 27.09
C THR A 291 -71.02 65.91 26.86
N THR A 292 -71.44 64.71 26.45
CA THR A 292 -72.87 64.38 26.36
C THR A 292 -73.54 64.31 27.74
N LEU A 293 -72.87 63.72 28.75
CA LEU A 293 -73.34 63.75 30.14
C LEU A 293 -73.47 65.18 30.66
N GLU A 294 -72.44 66.01 30.49
CA GLU A 294 -72.47 67.43 30.85
C GLU A 294 -73.59 68.17 30.14
N ALA A 295 -73.81 67.92 28.85
CA ALA A 295 -74.92 68.50 28.11
C ALA A 295 -76.28 68.04 28.70
N THR A 296 -76.44 66.77 29.08
CA THR A 296 -77.66 66.29 29.75
C THR A 296 -77.81 66.84 31.16
N LEU A 297 -76.71 67.06 31.90
CA LEU A 297 -76.72 67.71 33.21
C LEU A 297 -77.11 69.18 33.08
N GLN A 298 -76.58 69.90 32.10
CA GLN A 298 -76.95 71.28 31.78
C GLN A 298 -78.41 71.38 31.35
N TYR A 299 -78.89 70.44 30.52
CA TYR A 299 -80.29 70.34 30.13
C TYR A 299 -81.18 70.05 31.35
N ASN A 300 -80.82 69.11 32.21
CA ASN A 300 -81.54 68.83 33.45
C ASN A 300 -81.51 70.02 34.42
N TYR A 301 -80.38 70.73 34.54
CA TYR A 301 -80.30 71.98 35.30
C TYR A 301 -81.23 73.07 34.72
N GLY A 302 -81.36 73.13 33.39
CA GLY A 302 -82.31 73.98 32.68
C GLY A 302 -83.77 73.54 32.87
N LEU A 303 -84.03 72.23 32.91
CA LEU A 303 -85.35 71.64 33.14
C LEU A 303 -85.81 71.85 34.59
N VAL A 304 -84.89 71.73 35.56
CA VAL A 304 -85.10 72.07 36.97
C VAL A 304 -85.33 73.59 37.17
N LYS A 305 -84.88 74.43 36.23
CA LYS A 305 -85.25 75.86 36.16
C LYS A 305 -86.61 76.11 35.46
N ALA A 306 -87.15 75.15 34.72
CA ALA A 306 -88.36 75.28 33.91
C ALA A 306 -89.58 74.48 34.43
N GLN A 307 -89.42 73.63 35.45
CA GLN A 307 -90.53 73.05 36.22
C GLN A 307 -90.36 73.34 37.72
N ALA A 308 -91.34 74.05 38.27
CA ALA A 308 -91.35 74.76 39.54
C ALA A 308 -91.37 73.89 40.82
N THR A 309 -90.97 74.48 41.96
CA THR A 309 -91.31 74.03 43.34
C THR A 309 -92.83 73.95 43.59
N PRO A 310 -93.38 73.14 44.55
CA PRO A 310 -92.71 72.53 45.71
C PRO A 310 -93.05 71.03 46.04
N ALA A 311 -92.18 70.44 46.89
CA ALA A 311 -92.40 69.50 47.99
C ALA A 311 -92.96 68.05 47.78
N GLY A 312 -92.27 67.08 48.39
CA GLY A 312 -92.81 65.75 48.73
C GLY A 312 -91.77 64.69 49.12
N ASN A 313 -91.39 64.64 50.40
CA ASN A 313 -90.55 63.61 51.03
C ASN A 313 -91.14 62.19 50.94
N THR A 314 -90.30 61.14 50.83
CA THR A 314 -90.08 60.11 51.88
C THR A 314 -89.26 58.89 51.39
N THR A 315 -88.17 58.65 52.12
CA THR A 315 -87.49 57.39 52.50
C THR A 315 -88.00 56.03 51.98
N THR A 316 -87.08 55.14 51.58
CA THR A 316 -86.64 53.96 52.39
C THR A 316 -85.48 53.18 51.76
N LYS A 317 -84.71 52.55 52.66
CA LYS A 317 -83.48 51.74 52.54
C LYS A 317 -83.63 50.49 51.65
N THR A 318 -82.54 49.98 51.06
CA THR A 318 -81.86 48.72 51.50
C THR A 318 -80.59 48.34 50.70
N ARG A 319 -79.51 48.09 51.45
CA ARG A 319 -78.48 47.02 51.37
C ARG A 319 -77.61 46.76 50.11
N THR A 320 -76.31 46.97 50.32
CA THR A 320 -75.15 46.04 50.18
C THR A 320 -75.13 44.91 49.14
N GLY A 321 -74.03 44.85 48.38
CA GLY A 321 -73.50 43.65 47.70
C GLY A 321 -72.44 44.05 46.66
N ILE A 322 -71.18 44.26 47.05
CA ILE A 322 -70.05 43.31 46.98
C ILE A 322 -69.59 43.03 45.54
N LEU A 323 -68.33 43.43 45.31
CA LEU A 323 -67.47 43.16 44.16
C LEU A 323 -67.27 41.65 43.95
N SER A 324 -67.39 41.18 42.70
CA SER A 324 -66.62 40.03 42.20
C SER A 324 -66.73 39.91 40.67
N PHE A 325 -65.84 40.58 39.93
CA PHE A 325 -65.53 40.21 38.55
C PHE A 325 -64.36 39.22 38.60
N GLY A 326 -64.63 37.97 38.26
CA GLY A 326 -63.69 36.85 38.39
C GLY A 326 -62.49 36.97 37.45
N LEU A 327 -61.30 37.10 38.04
CA LEU A 327 -60.04 36.72 37.40
C LEU A 327 -59.88 35.20 37.53
N GLY A 328 -60.16 34.49 36.45
CA GLY A 328 -59.73 33.10 36.27
C GLY A 328 -58.53 33.06 35.35
N TRP A 329 -57.31 33.18 35.87
CA TRP A 329 -56.11 32.72 35.17
C TRP A 329 -55.27 31.85 36.07
N ARG A 330 -54.97 30.70 35.48
CA ARG A 330 -54.54 29.45 36.06
C ARG A 330 -53.04 29.47 36.23
N ASP A 331 -52.59 29.09 37.40
CA ASP A 331 -51.20 28.85 37.74
C ASP A 331 -50.71 27.57 37.03
N LYS A 332 -49.54 27.65 36.36
CA LYS A 332 -48.66 26.53 36.00
C LYS A 332 -47.36 27.06 35.39
N ASN A 333 -46.40 27.37 36.26
CA ASN A 333 -44.99 27.29 35.93
C ASN A 333 -44.23 26.59 37.06
N LYS A 334 -43.83 25.33 36.81
CA LYS A 334 -42.63 24.75 37.39
C LYS A 334 -41.88 24.03 36.27
N VAL A 335 -40.93 24.77 35.69
CA VAL A 335 -39.83 24.24 34.89
C VAL A 335 -38.74 23.79 35.86
N SER A 336 -38.32 22.54 35.69
CA SER A 336 -37.12 21.95 36.26
C SER A 336 -35.87 22.72 35.83
N LYS A 337 -35.00 23.03 36.80
CA LYS A 337 -33.61 23.41 36.53
C LYS A 337 -32.75 22.16 36.32
N HIS A 338 -31.78 22.32 35.44
CA HIS A 338 -30.65 21.45 35.13
C HIS A 338 -29.94 20.81 36.35
N SER A 339 -29.61 19.53 36.22
CA SER A 339 -28.23 19.03 36.12
C SER A 339 -28.19 17.83 35.19
#